data_AF-A0A379WMA4-F1
#
_entry.id   AF-A0A379WMA4-F1
#
_cell.length_a   1.000
_cell.length_b   1.000
_cell.length_c   1.000
_cell.angle_alpha   90.00
_cell.angle_beta   90.00
_cell.angle_gamma   90.00
#
_symmetry.space_group_name_H-M   'P 1'
#
loop_
_entity.id
_entity.type
_entity.pdbx_description
1 polymer ?
#
loop_
_entity_poly.entity_id
_entity_poly.type
_entity_poly.pdbx_seq_one_letter_code
_entity_poly.pdbx_strand_id
1 'polypeptide(L)' 'MTIEIYNLQVLGRVLGKLNQVPDVIDARRLHGG' A
#
# COMPACT_ATOMS: atom_id res chain seq x y z
N MET A 1 2.13 9.30 -0.57
CA MET A 1 0.98 9.31 0.34
C MET A 1 1.48 8.88 1.70
N THR A 2 1.15 9.62 2.75
CA THR A 2 1.51 9.26 4.13
C THR A 2 0.23 8.81 4.82
N ILE A 3 0.23 7.59 5.35
CA ILE A 3 -0.93 6.98 6.04
C ILE A 3 -0.41 6.30 7.29
N GLU A 4 -1.12 6.48 8.40
CA GLU A 4 -0.89 5.69 9.61
C GLU A 4 -1.63 4.36 9.52
N ILE A 5 -0.89 3.25 9.64
CA ILE A 5 -1.46 1.91 9.68
C ILE A 5 -0.99 1.21 10.95
N TYR A 6 -1.95 0.84 11.78
CA TYR A 6 -1.73 0.20 13.08
C TYR A 6 -1.57 -1.33 13.00
N ASN A 7 -1.72 -1.93 11.81
CA ASN A 7 -1.62 -3.37 11.61
C ASN A 7 -1.02 -3.72 10.24
N LEU A 8 0.06 -4.50 10.23
CA LEU A 8 0.75 -4.92 9.00
C LEU A 8 -0.12 -5.79 8.08
N GLN A 9 -1.08 -6.56 8.61
CA GLN A 9 -2.05 -7.29 7.78
C GLN A 9 -2.99 -6.36 7.02
N VAL A 10 -3.37 -5.23 7.63
CA VAL A 10 -4.19 -4.20 6.97
C VAL A 10 -3.40 -3.54 5.86
N LEU A 11 -2.11 -3.24 6.08
CA LEU A 11 -1.21 -2.75 5.04
C LEU A 11 -1.20 -3.69 3.82
N GLY A 12 -1.04 -5.00 4.03
CA GLY A 12 -1.05 -5.98 2.94
C GLY A 12 -2.33 -5.95 2.11
N ARG A 13 -3.50 -5.87 2.76
CA ARG A 13 -4.80 -5.75 2.08
C ARG A 13 -4.95 -4.46 1.30
N VAL A 14 -4.48 -3.34 1.85
CA VAL A 14 -4.53 -2.03 1.20
C VAL A 14 -3.64 -2.03 -0.06
N LEU A 15 -2.40 -2.50 0.05
CA LEU A 15 -1.50 -2.61 -1.10
C LEU A 15 -2.07 -3.54 -2.18
N GLY A 16 -2.67 -4.67 -1.78
CA GLY A 16 -3.34 -5.58 -2.71
C GLY A 16 -4.48 -4.91 -3.47
N LYS A 17 -5.33 -4.14 -2.78
CA LYS A 17 -6.42 -3.38 -3.43
C LYS A 17 -5.90 -2.28 -4.35
N LEU A 18 -4.85 -1.56 -3.95
CA LEU A 18 -4.26 -0.51 -4.78
C LEU A 18 -3.70 -1.09 -6.10
N ASN A 19 -3.02 -2.24 -6.03
CA ASN A 19 -2.49 -2.91 -7.22
C ASN A 19 -3.57 -3.54 -8.13
N GLN A 20 -4.84 -3.56 -7.70
CA GLN A 20 -5.97 -3.97 -8.57
C GLN A 20 -6.55 -2.82 -9.39
N VAL A 21 -6.20 -1.57 -9.07
CA VAL A 21 -6.69 -0.40 -9.82
C VAL A 21 -5.98 -0.37 -11.18
N PRO A 22 -6.71 -0.32 -12.32
CA PRO A 22 -6.10 -0.42 -13.66
C PRO A 22 -5.00 0.62 -13.94
N ASP A 23 -5.14 1.82 -13.37
CA ASP A 23 -4.20 2.93 -13.57
C ASP A 23 -3.00 2.88 -12.61
N VAL A 24 -2.99 1.97 -11.62
CA VAL A 24 -1.88 1.82 -10.67
C VAL A 24 -0.85 0.86 -11.25
N ILE A 25 0.36 1.39 -11.47
CA ILE A 25 1.48 0.63 -12.03
C ILE A 25 2.16 -0.24 -10.97
N ASP A 26 2.41 0.32 -9.78
CA ASP A 26 2.97 -0.41 -8.61
C ASP A 26 2.63 0.34 -7.32
N ALA A 27 1.97 -0.34 -6.39
CA ALA A 27 1.75 0.13 -5.03
C ALA A 27 2.54 -0.72 -4.04
N ARG A 28 3.58 -0.10 -3.46
CA ARG A 28 4.46 -0.71 -2.46
C ARG A 28 4.74 0.23 -1.30
N ARG A 29 5.11 -0.34 -0.15
CA ARG A 29 5.58 0.45 0.98
C ARG A 29 6.99 0.97 0.69
N LEU A 30 7.16 2.29 0.76
CA LEU A 30 8.46 2.94 0.77
C LEU A 30 8.92 3.05 2.21
N HIS A 31 10.08 2.45 2.52
CA HIS A 31 10.79 2.79 3.75
C HIS A 31 11.56 4.09 3.50
N GLY A 32 11.45 5.05 4.41
CA GLY A 32 12.39 6.17 4.44
C GLY A 32 13.80 5.64 4.67
N GLY A 33 14.77 6.15 3.91
CA GLY A 33 16.19 5.98 4.23
C GLY A 33 16.58 6.76 5.47
#